data_AF-A0A0A8WRS3-F1
#
_entry.id   AF-A0A0A8WRS3-F1
#
_cell.length_a   1.000
_cell.length_b   1.000
_cell.length_c   1.000
_cell.angle_alpha   90.00
_cell.angle_beta   90.00
_cell.angle_gamma   90.00
#
_symmetry.space_group_name_H-M   'P 1'
#
loop_
_entity.id
_entity.type
_entity.pdbx_description
1 polymer ?
#
loop_
_entity_poly.entity_id
_entity_poly.type
_entity_poly.pdbx_seq_one_letter_code
_entity_poly.pdbx_strand_id
1 'polypeptide(L)'
;MKGFRYLNNVATLELDEAACIGCGRCLEVCPHQVFSVENRKAALIDKDACMECGACARNCPVKAIRVEAGVGCASGIINEWLRERNLRASGGECCS
;
A
#
# COMPACT_ATOMS: atom_id res chain seq x y z
N MET A 1 -0.27 13.23 -7.65
CA MET A 1 -1.08 13.41 -8.87
C MET A 1 -2.55 13.30 -8.48
N LYS A 2 -3.36 14.36 -8.63
CA LYS A 2 -4.80 14.29 -8.32
C LYS A 2 -5.55 13.74 -9.53
N GLY A 3 -6.42 12.75 -9.35
CA GLY A 3 -7.31 12.23 -10.40
C GLY A 3 -6.98 10.85 -10.98
N PHE A 4 -5.86 10.21 -10.61
CA PHE A 4 -5.62 8.80 -10.96
C PHE A 4 -6.30 7.90 -9.92
N ARG A 5 -7.48 7.36 -10.25
CA ARG A 5 -8.09 6.24 -9.52
C ARG A 5 -7.39 4.95 -9.95
N TYR A 6 -6.93 4.15 -9.01
CA TYR A 6 -6.31 2.86 -9.32
C TYR A 6 -7.42 1.85 -9.66
N LEU A 7 -8.21 1.46 -8.66
CA LEU A 7 -9.35 0.55 -8.75
C LEU A 7 -10.22 0.79 -7.50
N ASN A 8 -11.54 0.75 -7.63
CA ASN A 8 -12.43 1.02 -6.49
C ASN A 8 -12.56 -0.20 -5.56
N ASN A 9 -12.51 0.02 -4.24
CA ASN A 9 -12.72 -0.96 -3.18
C ASN A 9 -11.74 -2.16 -3.18
N VAL A 10 -10.53 -2.02 -3.75
CA VAL A 10 -9.52 -3.08 -3.72
C VAL A 10 -8.36 -2.81 -2.78
N ALA A 11 -8.12 -1.55 -2.42
CA ALA A 11 -6.97 -1.17 -1.62
C ALA A 11 -7.06 -1.76 -0.21
N THR A 12 -5.98 -2.35 0.25
CA THR A 12 -5.80 -2.91 1.61
C THR A 12 -5.45 -1.85 2.66
N LEU A 13 -5.38 -0.58 2.27
CA LEU A 13 -4.97 0.52 3.13
C LEU A 13 -5.91 0.70 4.33
N GLU A 14 -5.32 0.74 5.53
CA GLU A 14 -5.99 0.95 6.80
C GLU A 14 -5.22 1.95 7.67
N LEU A 15 -5.95 2.76 8.45
CA LEU A 15 -5.43 3.74 9.38
C LEU A 15 -6.08 3.51 10.75
N ASP A 16 -5.25 3.31 11.78
CA ASP A 16 -5.65 3.31 13.18
C ASP A 16 -5.60 4.75 13.71
N GLU A 17 -6.77 5.38 13.80
CA GLU A 17 -6.90 6.74 14.31
C GLU A 17 -6.56 6.85 15.80
N ALA A 18 -6.75 5.81 16.60
CA ALA A 18 -6.44 5.83 18.02
C ALA A 18 -4.92 5.88 18.24
N ALA A 19 -4.17 5.07 17.49
CA ALA A 19 -2.70 5.03 17.53
C ALA A 19 -2.04 6.24 16.85
N CYS A 20 -2.74 6.94 15.95
CA CYS A 20 -2.19 8.07 15.21
C CYS A 20 -1.84 9.26 16.11
N ILE A 21 -0.56 9.68 16.09
CA ILE A 21 -0.03 10.82 16.85
C ILE A 21 -0.01 12.14 16.07
N GLY A 22 -0.55 12.18 14.84
CA GLY A 22 -0.61 13.42 14.06
C GLY A 22 0.71 13.92 13.47
N CYS A 23 1.74 13.07 13.33
CA CYS A 23 3.08 13.49 12.90
C CYS A 23 3.19 13.95 11.43
N GLY A 24 2.16 13.75 10.61
CA GLY A 24 2.11 14.25 9.22
C GLY A 24 2.93 13.49 8.17
N ARG A 25 3.81 12.56 8.55
CA ARG A 25 4.69 11.84 7.60
C ARG A 25 3.95 11.13 6.46
N CYS A 26 2.76 10.57 6.72
CA CYS A 26 1.97 9.91 5.68
C CYS A 26 1.47 10.89 4.59
N LEU A 27 1.26 12.16 4.93
CA LEU A 27 0.87 13.20 3.97
C LEU A 27 2.06 13.58 3.07
N GLU A 28 3.26 13.65 3.64
CA GLU A 28 4.49 13.99 2.92
C GLU A 28 4.90 12.90 1.93
N VAL A 29 4.87 11.64 2.35
CA VAL A 29 5.39 10.52 1.56
C VAL A 29 4.38 9.91 0.60
N CYS A 30 3.10 10.33 0.62
CA CYS A 30 2.07 9.76 -0.25
C CYS A 30 2.00 10.49 -1.59
N PRO A 31 2.46 9.89 -2.71
CA PRO A 31 2.43 10.55 -4.02
C PRO A 31 1.01 10.78 -4.57
N HIS A 32 0.05 10.03 -4.05
CA HIS A 32 -1.38 10.11 -4.42
C HIS A 32 -2.21 10.96 -3.48
N GLN A 33 -1.63 11.48 -2.39
CA GLN A 33 -2.30 12.37 -1.44
C GLN A 33 -3.62 11.80 -0.88
N VAL A 34 -3.63 10.52 -0.52
CA VAL A 34 -4.83 9.83 0.00
C VAL A 34 -5.19 10.19 1.45
N PHE A 35 -4.37 11.04 2.09
CA PHE A 35 -4.50 11.46 3.48
C PHE A 35 -4.76 12.97 3.58
N SER A 36 -5.58 13.38 4.54
CA SER A 36 -5.74 14.76 5.02
C SER A 36 -5.41 14.85 6.51
N VAL A 37 -5.56 16.06 7.08
CA VAL A 37 -5.48 16.28 8.54
C VAL A 37 -6.87 16.64 9.05
N GLU A 38 -7.35 15.86 10.03
CA GLU A 38 -8.59 16.12 10.77
C GLU A 38 -8.32 15.96 12.26
N ASN A 39 -8.79 16.89 13.09
CA ASN A 39 -8.58 16.86 14.54
C ASN A 39 -7.10 16.68 14.97
N ARG A 40 -6.17 17.26 14.20
CA ARG A 40 -4.71 17.13 14.35
C ARG A 40 -4.18 15.71 14.12
N LYS A 41 -4.97 14.80 13.58
CA LYS A 41 -4.57 13.45 13.18
C LYS A 41 -4.68 13.29 11.67
N ALA A 42 -4.03 12.27 11.12
CA ALA A 42 -4.25 11.90 9.73
C ALA A 42 -5.69 11.36 9.58
N ALA A 43 -6.30 11.62 8.43
CA ALA A 43 -7.58 11.02 8.02
C ALA A 43 -7.46 10.50 6.58
N LEU A 44 -8.16 9.41 6.25
CA LEU A 44 -8.20 8.84 4.91
C LEU A 44 -9.30 9.52 4.08
N ILE A 45 -8.93 10.17 2.98
CA ILE A 45 -9.88 10.91 2.12
C ILE A 45 -10.19 10.22 0.79
N ASP A 46 -9.26 9.41 0.28
CA ASP A 46 -9.43 8.70 -0.99
C ASP A 46 -8.65 7.39 -0.97
N LYS A 47 -9.25 6.37 -0.35
CA LYS A 47 -8.64 5.03 -0.25
C LYS A 47 -8.42 4.39 -1.62
N ASP A 48 -9.28 4.67 -2.60
CA ASP A 48 -9.24 4.07 -3.94
C ASP A 48 -8.14 4.67 -4.85
N ALA A 49 -7.60 5.84 -4.49
CA ALA A 49 -6.41 6.38 -5.12
C ALA A 49 -5.10 5.74 -4.60
N CYS A 50 -5.16 4.86 -3.59
CA CYS A 50 -3.99 4.18 -3.06
C CYS A 50 -3.46 3.14 -4.08
N MET A 51 -2.22 3.31 -4.51
CA MET A 51 -1.50 2.35 -5.36
C MET A 51 -0.73 1.29 -4.57
N GLU A 52 -0.99 1.16 -3.27
CA GLU A 52 -0.37 0.16 -2.38
C GLU A 52 1.18 0.18 -2.36
N CYS A 53 1.78 1.37 -2.47
CA CYS A 53 3.24 1.51 -2.51
C CYS A 53 3.96 1.31 -1.16
N GLY A 54 3.21 1.24 -0.05
CA GLY A 54 3.77 1.03 1.29
C GLY A 54 4.56 2.19 1.90
N ALA A 55 4.66 3.35 1.22
CA ALA A 55 5.46 4.48 1.70
C ALA A 55 4.96 5.01 3.06
N CYS A 56 3.65 5.16 3.23
CA CYS A 56 3.03 5.64 4.46
C CYS A 56 3.27 4.70 5.66
N ALA A 57 3.08 3.39 5.47
CA ALA A 57 3.30 2.39 6.51
C ALA A 57 4.77 2.34 6.97
N ARG A 58 5.72 2.38 6.02
CA ARG A 58 7.17 2.38 6.34
C ARG A 58 7.64 3.62 7.11
N ASN A 59 6.97 4.75 6.92
CA ASN A 59 7.35 6.03 7.54
C ASN A 59 6.52 6.38 8.78
N CYS A 60 5.56 5.53 9.18
CA CYS A 60 4.77 5.79 10.38
C CYS A 60 5.56 5.38 11.64
N PRO A 61 5.97 6.32 12.51
CA PRO A 61 6.81 6.00 13.67
C PRO A 61 6.09 5.16 14.73
N VAL A 62 4.77 5.21 14.74
CA VAL A 62 3.89 4.50 15.70
C VAL A 62 3.14 3.34 15.05
N LYS A 63 3.45 3.00 13.78
CA LYS A 63 2.82 1.89 13.04
C LYS A 63 1.29 1.95 12.99
N ALA A 64 0.71 3.15 12.96
CA ALA A 64 -0.73 3.38 12.87
C ALA A 64 -1.31 3.13 11.45
N ILE A 65 -0.49 2.80 10.46
CA ILE A 65 -0.92 2.61 9.06
C ILE A 65 -0.50 1.22 8.59
N ARG A 66 -1.42 0.49 7.96
CA ARG A 66 -1.20 -0.82 7.35
C ARG A 66 -1.61 -0.79 5.88
N VAL A 67 -0.85 -1.47 5.04
CA VAL A 67 -1.16 -1.69 3.61
C VAL A 67 -0.33 -2.89 3.15
N GLU A 68 -0.95 -3.79 2.39
CA GLU A 68 -0.27 -4.91 1.75
C GLU A 68 0.48 -4.37 0.52
N ALA A 69 1.76 -4.06 0.70
CA ALA A 69 2.55 -3.45 -0.35
C ALA A 69 2.97 -4.47 -1.41
N GLY A 70 2.72 -4.18 -2.68
CA GLY A 70 3.17 -5.00 -3.81
C GLY A 70 2.10 -5.14 -4.89
N VAL A 71 2.46 -5.79 -6.00
CA VAL A 71 1.56 -6.05 -7.12
C VAL A 71 0.64 -7.25 -6.88
N GLY A 72 0.17 -7.45 -5.64
CA GLY A 72 -0.39 -8.72 -5.12
C GLY A 72 -1.28 -9.49 -6.09
N CYS A 73 -2.37 -8.88 -6.57
CA CYS A 73 -3.27 -9.51 -7.55
C CYS A 73 -2.59 -9.85 -8.89
N ALA A 74 -1.72 -8.97 -9.39
CA ALA A 74 -0.97 -9.23 -10.62
C ALA A 74 0.06 -10.35 -10.41
N SER A 75 0.75 -10.40 -9.26
CA SER A 75 1.61 -11.54 -8.91
C SER A 75 0.83 -12.84 -8.86
N GLY A 76 -0.39 -12.86 -8.33
CA GLY A 76 -1.26 -14.04 -8.35
C GLY A 76 -1.57 -14.53 -9.76
N ILE A 77 -2.02 -13.62 -10.64
CA ILE A 77 -2.32 -13.93 -12.05
C ILE A 77 -1.06 -14.40 -12.79
N ILE A 78 0.07 -13.71 -12.60
CA ILE A 78 1.35 -14.06 -13.22
C ILE A 78 1.81 -15.44 -12.74
N ASN A 79 1.70 -15.73 -11.44
CA ASN A 79 2.09 -17.02 -10.87
C ASN A 79 1.23 -18.18 -11.39
N GLU A 80 -0.07 -17.95 -11.59
CA GLU A 80 -0.97 -18.95 -12.18
C GLU A 80 -0.60 -19.20 -13.65
N TRP A 81 -0.43 -18.14 -14.44
CA TRP A 81 -0.03 -18.24 -15.84
C TRP A 81 1.33 -18.93 -16.03
N LEU A 82 2.30 -18.66 -15.15
CA LEU A 82 3.60 -19.34 -15.14
C LEU A 82 3.47 -20.83 -14.79
N ARG A 83 2.53 -21.18 -13.90
CA ARG A 83 2.19 -22.58 -13.58
C ARG A 83 1.61 -23.30 -14.79
N GLU A 84 0.62 -22.69 -15.46
CA GLU A 84 -0.01 -23.25 -16.66
C GLU A 84 1.00 -23.52 -17.78
N ARG A 85 2.06 -22.69 -17.88
CA ARG A 85 3.10 -22.81 -18.91
C ARG A 85 4.29 -23.68 -18.50
N ASN A 86 4.28 -24.31 -17.32
CA ASN A 86 5.42 -25.05 -16.76
C ASN A 86 6.73 -24.23 -16.76
N LEU A 87 6.64 -22.90 -16.67
CA LEU A 87 7.78 -21.97 -16.68
C LEU A 87 8.25 -21.62 -15.26
N ARG A 88 7.97 -22.47 -14.26
CA ARG A 88 8.57 -22.32 -12.94
C ARG A 88 10.08 -22.55 -13.10
N ALA A 89 10.80 -21.47 -13.37
CA ALA A 89 12.23 -21.41 -13.27
C ALA A 89 12.60 -21.90 -11.86
N SER A 90 13.46 -22.91 -11.84
CA SER A 90 14.26 -23.33 -10.70
C SER A 90 14.53 -22.16 -9.76
N GLY A 91 13.90 -22.15 -8.59
CA GLY A 91 14.32 -21.31 -7.48
C GLY A 91 15.69 -21.80 -7.07
N GLY A 92 16.74 -21.20 -7.65
CA GLY A 92 18.09 -21.31 -7.14
C GLY A 92 18.10 -20.90 -5.68
N GLU A 93 18.92 -21.59 -4.89
CA GLU A 93 19.22 -21.27 -3.51
C GLU A 93 19.39 -19.75 -3.34
N CYS A 94 18.50 -19.13 -2.58
CA CYS A 94 18.80 -17.82 -2.02
C CYS A 94 20.03 -18.02 -1.14
N CYS A 95 21.11 -17.32 -1.49
CA CYS A 95 22.42 -17.38 -0.85
C CYS A 95 22.34 -17.48 0.69
N SER A 96 23.26 -18.30 1.22
CA SER A 96 23.60 -18.50 2.63
C SER A 96 23.72 -17.22 3.46
#